data_AF-A0A800IKU0-F1
#
_entry.id   AF-A0A800IKU0-F1
#
_cell.length_a   1.000
_cell.length_b   1.000
_cell.length_c   1.000
_cell.angle_alpha   90.00
_cell.angle_beta   90.00
_cell.angle_gamma   90.00
#
_symmetry.space_group_name_H-M   'P 1'
#
loop_
_entity.id
_entity.type
_entity.pdbx_description
1 polymer ?
#
loop_
_entity_poly.entity_id
_entity_poly.type
_entity_poly.pdbx_seq_one_letter_code
_entity_poly.pdbx_strand_id
1 'polypeptide(L)'
;MHTIEAGGLTFQIENRTFGKDGGPALLVFGDVDGQRVQILRFDCFHEAPHYHYDPTGKNQVHRLEQGADNIRWAVDQVRARVDEMIRTAGYDDIADQTDMTTVETMADQIEQALRTEPETA
;
A
#
# COMPACT_ATOMS: atom_id res chain seq x y z
N MET A 1 -3.27 3.25 13.99
CA MET A 1 -3.77 2.95 12.64
C MET A 1 -4.31 4.24 12.05
N HIS A 2 -3.79 4.67 10.91
CA HIS A 2 -4.22 5.89 10.21
C HIS A 2 -4.79 5.50 8.84
N THR A 3 -5.82 6.20 8.38
CA THR A 3 -6.50 5.89 7.10
C THR A 3 -6.62 7.15 6.27
N ILE A 4 -6.30 7.02 4.97
CA ILE A 4 -6.45 8.06 3.96
C ILE A 4 -7.28 7.48 2.81
N GLU A 5 -8.31 8.19 2.38
CA GLU A 5 -9.11 7.85 1.20
C GLU A 5 -8.67 8.73 0.04
N ALA A 6 -8.35 8.12 -1.11
CA ALA A 6 -7.96 8.85 -2.30
C ALA A 6 -8.29 8.04 -3.56
N GLY A 7 -8.91 8.69 -4.54
CA GLY A 7 -9.16 8.14 -5.87
C GLY A 7 -9.90 6.81 -5.91
N GLY A 8 -10.89 6.62 -5.02
CA GLY A 8 -11.66 5.36 -4.93
C GLY A 8 -10.97 4.25 -4.14
N LEU A 9 -9.79 4.50 -3.59
CA LEU A 9 -9.01 3.57 -2.78
C LEU A 9 -8.99 4.00 -1.31
N THR A 10 -8.79 3.02 -0.43
CA THR A 10 -8.49 3.27 0.99
C THR A 10 -7.07 2.83 1.30
N PHE A 11 -6.24 3.78 1.73
CA PHE A 11 -4.88 3.58 2.19
C PHE A 11 -4.86 3.50 3.71
N GLN A 12 -4.57 2.33 4.26
CA GLN A 12 -4.43 2.12 5.69
C GLN A 12 -2.94 1.99 6.04
N ILE A 13 -2.51 2.80 7.00
CA ILE A 13 -1.15 2.87 7.49
C ILE A 13 -1.08 2.28 8.90
N GLU A 14 -0.19 1.31 9.07
CA GLU A 14 0.05 0.62 10.33
C GLU A 14 1.51 0.20 10.46
N ASN A 15 2.02 0.13 11.69
CA ASN A 15 3.26 -0.58 11.97
C ASN A 15 2.95 -2.06 12.14
N ARG A 16 3.55 -2.91 11.30
CA ARG A 16 3.36 -4.36 11.36
C ARG A 16 4.61 -5.04 11.88
N THR A 17 4.42 -6.15 12.57
CA THR A 17 5.48 -7.03 13.04
C THR A 17 5.28 -8.42 12.44
N PHE A 18 6.36 -9.02 11.94
CA PHE A 18 6.38 -10.39 11.46
C PHE A 18 7.61 -11.11 12.00
N GLY A 19 7.40 -11.94 13.02
CA GLY A 19 8.51 -12.58 13.74
C GLY A 19 9.36 -11.55 14.48
N LYS A 20 10.62 -11.40 14.06
CA LYS A 20 11.59 -10.44 14.63
C LYS A 20 11.76 -9.17 13.79
N ASP A 21 11.16 -9.13 12.61
CA ASP A 21 11.18 -7.99 11.71
C ASP A 21 9.84 -7.24 11.78
N GLY A 22 9.78 -6.06 11.19
CA GLY A 22 8.60 -5.23 11.13
C GLY A 22 8.91 -3.85 10.59
N GLY A 23 7.92 -2.96 10.62
CA GLY A 23 8.05 -1.58 10.18
C GLY A 23 6.73 -1.03 9.64
N PRO A 24 6.77 0.20 9.11
CA PRO A 24 5.60 0.80 8.47
C PRO A 24 5.10 -0.05 7.31
N ALA A 25 3.79 -0.19 7.22
CA ALA A 25 3.14 -0.87 6.12
C ALA A 25 2.01 -0.01 5.57
N LEU A 26 1.90 -0.01 4.24
CA LEU A 26 0.81 0.59 3.50
C LEU A 26 -0.09 -0.53 2.96
N LEU A 27 -1.31 -0.60 3.46
CA LEU A 27 -2.33 -1.54 3.00
C LEU A 27 -3.28 -0.77 2.09
N VAL A 28 -3.47 -1.25 0.86
CA VAL A 28 -4.37 -0.62 -0.12
C VAL A 28 -5.61 -1.51 -0.26
N PHE A 29 -6.77 -0.90 -0.11
CA PHE A 29 -8.06 -1.55 -0.26
C PHE A 29 -8.87 -0.91 -1.37
N GLY A 30 -9.67 -1.73 -2.03
CA GLY A 30 -10.73 -1.31 -2.92
C GLY A 30 -12.03 -2.06 -2.61
N ASP A 31 -13.10 -1.68 -3.29
CA ASP A 31 -14.41 -2.31 -3.19
C ASP A 31 -14.59 -3.35 -4.30
N VAL A 32 -14.95 -4.57 -3.93
CA VAL A 32 -15.36 -5.64 -4.85
C VAL A 32 -16.76 -6.08 -4.42
N ASP A 33 -17.77 -5.78 -5.23
CA ASP A 33 -19.18 -6.12 -4.98
C ASP A 33 -19.69 -5.68 -3.60
N GLY A 34 -19.32 -4.49 -3.13
CA GLY A 34 -19.69 -3.95 -1.83
C GLY A 34 -18.86 -4.49 -0.67
N GLN A 35 -17.80 -5.25 -0.96
CA GLN A 35 -16.87 -5.79 0.04
C GLN A 35 -15.53 -5.08 -0.05
N ARG A 36 -15.04 -4.61 1.09
CA ARG A 36 -13.69 -4.07 1.22
C ARG A 36 -12.66 -5.21 1.11
N VAL A 37 -11.88 -5.22 0.05
CA VAL A 37 -10.85 -6.23 -0.22
C VAL A 37 -9.47 -5.59 -0.16
N GLN A 38 -8.51 -6.27 0.47
CA GLN A 38 -7.12 -5.83 0.43
C GLN A 38 -6.51 -6.23 -0.91
N ILE A 39 -6.20 -5.25 -1.75
CA ILE A 39 -5.77 -5.49 -3.14
C ILE A 39 -4.25 -5.38 -3.31
N LEU A 40 -3.58 -4.56 -2.48
CA LEU A 40 -2.12 -4.45 -2.41
C LEU A 40 -1.66 -4.31 -0.96
N ARG A 41 -0.39 -4.64 -0.70
CA ARG A 41 0.30 -4.28 0.54
C ARG A 41 1.77 -4.01 0.31
N PHE A 42 2.28 -2.92 0.86
CA PHE A 42 3.71 -2.63 0.93
C PHE A 42 4.17 -2.77 2.38
N ASP A 43 4.96 -3.78 2.65
CA ASP A 43 5.58 -4.03 3.95
C ASP A 43 7.00 -3.44 3.91
N CYS A 44 7.14 -2.18 4.32
CA CYS A 44 8.42 -1.44 4.34
C CYS A 44 9.24 -1.83 5.58
N PHE A 45 9.47 -3.13 5.74
CA PHE A 45 10.14 -3.69 6.90
C PHE A 45 11.64 -3.39 6.89
N HIS A 46 12.24 -3.39 8.09
CA HIS A 46 13.64 -3.03 8.28
C HIS A 46 14.59 -4.09 7.71
N GLU A 47 14.29 -5.38 7.88
CA GLU A 47 15.18 -6.46 7.41
C GLU A 47 14.75 -7.04 6.06
N ALA A 48 13.47 -7.29 5.86
CA ALA A 48 12.96 -8.00 4.68
C ALA A 48 11.84 -7.21 3.98
N PRO A 49 12.08 -5.99 3.49
CA PRO A 49 11.08 -5.18 2.82
C PRO A 49 10.52 -5.90 1.58
N HIS A 50 9.21 -5.81 1.39
CA HIS A 50 8.53 -6.50 0.29
C HIS A 50 7.15 -5.89 0.04
N TYR A 51 6.56 -6.22 -1.10
CA TYR A 51 5.17 -5.90 -1.38
C TYR A 51 4.41 -7.11 -1.91
N HIS A 52 3.09 -7.03 -1.85
CA HIS A 52 2.16 -8.09 -2.20
C HIS A 52 1.17 -7.60 -3.24
N TYR A 53 0.97 -8.39 -4.30
CA TYR A 53 -0.26 -8.34 -5.09
C TYR A 53 -1.28 -9.32 -4.51
N ASP A 54 -2.51 -8.84 -4.32
CA ASP A 54 -3.62 -9.65 -3.80
C ASP A 54 -3.29 -10.40 -2.48
N PRO A 55 -3.01 -9.71 -1.37
CA PRO A 55 -2.48 -10.31 -0.14
C PRO A 55 -3.38 -11.35 0.52
N THR A 56 -4.70 -11.30 0.27
CA THR A 56 -5.68 -12.25 0.82
C THR A 56 -6.08 -13.35 -0.16
N GLY A 57 -5.69 -13.24 -1.43
CA GLY A 57 -5.92 -14.24 -2.47
C GLY A 57 -4.61 -14.90 -2.92
N LYS A 58 -4.11 -14.54 -4.09
CA LYS A 58 -2.90 -15.11 -4.71
C LYS A 58 -1.64 -14.87 -3.87
N ASN A 59 -1.60 -13.80 -3.09
CA ASN A 59 -0.53 -13.41 -2.17
C ASN A 59 0.86 -13.44 -2.85
N GLN A 60 0.96 -12.80 -4.02
CA GLN A 60 2.21 -12.78 -4.80
C GLN A 60 3.20 -11.80 -4.16
N VAL A 61 4.30 -12.33 -3.65
CA VAL A 61 5.28 -11.56 -2.87
C VAL A 61 6.46 -11.14 -3.74
N HIS A 62 6.83 -9.87 -3.66
CA HIS A 62 7.99 -9.30 -4.34
C HIS A 62 8.93 -8.66 -3.33
N ARG A 63 10.18 -9.14 -3.29
CA ARG A 63 11.21 -8.62 -2.38
C ARG A 63 11.75 -7.30 -2.91
N LEU A 64 12.00 -6.38 -1.98
CA LEU A 64 12.68 -5.12 -2.23
C LEU A 64 14.11 -5.18 -1.66
N GLU A 65 14.91 -4.20 -2.02
CA GLU A 65 16.27 -4.06 -1.53
C GLU A 65 16.28 -3.65 -0.06
N GLN A 66 17.02 -4.40 0.76
CA GLN A 66 17.23 -4.07 2.16
C GLN A 66 18.10 -2.82 2.29
N GLY A 67 17.77 -1.92 3.22
CA GLY A 67 18.53 -0.70 3.50
C GLY A 67 18.25 0.48 2.55
N ALA A 68 17.44 0.28 1.51
CA ALA A 68 16.90 1.36 0.69
C ALA A 68 15.74 2.10 1.39
N ASP A 69 15.39 3.30 0.92
CA ASP A 69 14.18 4.01 1.36
C ASP A 69 12.93 3.39 0.72
N ASN A 70 12.49 2.28 1.32
CA ASN A 70 11.35 1.51 0.83
C ASN A 70 10.00 2.22 1.02
N ILE A 71 9.91 3.15 1.97
CA ILE A 71 8.73 4.03 2.12
C ILE A 71 8.64 4.94 0.90
N ARG A 72 9.73 5.61 0.55
CA ARG A 72 9.75 6.47 -0.63
C ARG A 72 9.43 5.69 -1.90
N TRP A 73 10.06 4.52 -2.06
CA TRP A 73 9.79 3.66 -3.21
C TRP A 73 8.31 3.27 -3.32
N ALA A 74 7.68 2.84 -2.21
CA ALA A 74 6.28 2.46 -2.19
C ALA A 74 5.35 3.63 -2.57
N VAL A 75 5.60 4.82 -2.02
CA VAL A 75 4.83 6.02 -2.36
C VAL A 75 5.04 6.43 -3.82
N ASP A 76 6.26 6.33 -4.35
CA ASP A 76 6.52 6.61 -5.76
C ASP A 76 5.76 5.63 -6.67
N GLN A 77 5.60 4.36 -6.27
CA GLN A 77 4.74 3.41 -7.00
C GLN A 77 3.28 3.84 -6.95
N VAL A 78 2.79 4.20 -5.75
CA VAL A 78 1.41 4.62 -5.57
C VAL A 78 1.09 5.85 -6.41
N ARG A 79 1.97 6.85 -6.36
CA ARG A 79 1.86 8.11 -7.08
C ARG A 79 1.83 7.90 -8.60
N ALA A 80 2.70 7.04 -9.12
CA ALA A 80 2.91 6.94 -10.56
C ALA A 80 2.02 5.90 -11.25
N ARG A 81 1.65 4.81 -10.55
CA ARG A 81 1.10 3.61 -11.22
C ARG A 81 0.33 2.63 -10.33
N VAL A 82 -0.36 3.10 -9.28
CA VAL A 82 -1.11 2.17 -8.41
C VAL A 82 -2.18 1.42 -9.18
N ASP A 83 -2.81 2.04 -10.18
CA ASP A 83 -3.78 1.44 -11.08
C ASP A 83 -3.19 0.26 -11.89
N GLU A 84 -1.98 0.41 -12.45
CA GLU A 84 -1.29 -0.70 -13.14
C GLU A 84 -0.99 -1.86 -12.19
N MET A 85 -0.61 -1.55 -10.95
CA MET A 85 -0.35 -2.53 -9.90
C MET A 85 -1.63 -3.27 -9.49
N ILE A 86 -2.75 -2.55 -9.36
CA ILE A 86 -4.08 -3.11 -9.08
C ILE A 86 -4.51 -4.04 -10.21
N ARG A 87 -4.30 -3.63 -11.47
CA ARG A 87 -4.57 -4.47 -12.64
C ARG A 87 -3.71 -5.74 -12.63
N THR A 88 -2.44 -5.63 -12.25
CA THR A 88 -1.54 -6.79 -12.09
C THR A 88 -2.02 -7.77 -11.01
N ALA A 89 -2.61 -7.26 -9.93
CA ALA A 89 -3.23 -8.09 -8.90
C ALA A 89 -4.50 -8.84 -9.41
N GLY A 90 -5.10 -8.37 -10.51
CA GLY A 90 -6.28 -8.95 -11.14
C GLY A 90 -7.58 -8.24 -10.80
N TYR A 91 -7.49 -6.96 -10.44
CA TYR A 91 -8.63 -6.11 -10.07
C TYR A 91 -8.86 -5.01 -11.13
N ASP A 92 -9.02 -5.41 -12.40
CA ASP A 92 -9.17 -4.50 -13.54
C ASP A 92 -10.25 -3.44 -13.33
N ASP A 93 -11.43 -3.82 -12.82
CA ASP A 93 -12.54 -2.89 -12.59
C ASP A 93 -12.19 -1.80 -11.56
N ILE A 94 -11.39 -2.12 -10.53
CA ILE A 94 -10.93 -1.15 -9.54
C ILE A 94 -9.87 -0.24 -10.17
N ALA A 95 -8.95 -0.81 -10.97
CA ALA A 95 -7.93 -0.04 -11.67
C ALA A 95 -8.57 0.99 -12.61
N ASP A 96 -9.58 0.60 -13.38
CA ASP A 96 -10.31 1.47 -14.31
C ASP A 96 -11.05 2.62 -13.60
N GLN A 97 -11.48 2.40 -12.35
CA GLN A 97 -12.19 3.39 -11.54
C GLN A 97 -11.26 4.25 -10.66
N THR A 98 -9.96 3.95 -10.63
CA THR A 98 -9.01 4.67 -9.78
C THR A 98 -8.73 6.07 -10.34
N ASP A 99 -9.07 7.11 -9.58
CA ASP A 99 -8.70 8.48 -9.93
C ASP A 99 -7.25 8.78 -9.51
N MET A 100 -6.34 8.54 -10.47
CA MET A 100 -4.90 8.76 -10.30
C MET A 100 -4.52 10.20 -9.99
N THR A 101 -5.31 11.20 -10.40
CA THR A 101 -4.99 12.61 -10.09
C THR A 101 -5.18 12.87 -8.60
N THR A 102 -6.26 12.33 -8.02
CA THR A 102 -6.49 12.41 -6.58
C THR A 102 -5.46 11.59 -5.80
N VAL A 103 -5.09 10.39 -6.26
CA VAL A 103 -4.03 9.57 -5.64
C VAL A 103 -2.69 10.32 -5.63
N GLU A 104 -2.29 10.90 -6.76
CA GLU A 104 -1.04 11.67 -6.88
C GLU A 104 -1.02 12.87 -5.93
N THR A 105 -2.15 13.57 -5.80
CA THR A 105 -2.28 14.72 -4.90
C THR A 105 -2.13 14.32 -3.43
N MET A 106 -2.63 13.13 -3.05
CA MET A 106 -2.61 12.63 -1.68
C MET A 106 -1.32 11.87 -1.33
N ALA A 107 -0.46 11.57 -2.29
CA ALA A 107 0.72 10.74 -2.10
C ALA A 107 1.70 11.30 -1.04
N ASP A 108 1.89 12.63 -0.96
CA ASP A 108 2.75 13.23 0.08
C ASP A 108 2.17 13.07 1.49
N GLN A 109 0.84 13.10 1.62
CA GLN A 109 0.17 12.84 2.90
C GLN A 109 0.30 11.36 3.30
N ILE A 110 0.22 10.44 2.33
CA ILE A 110 0.48 9.01 2.56
C ILE A 110 1.93 8.79 3.02
N GLU A 111 2.90 9.44 2.37
CA GLU A 111 4.32 9.37 2.78
C GLU A 111 4.52 9.90 4.19
N GLN A 112 3.95 11.06 4.50
CA GLN A 112 4.02 11.65 5.82
C GLN A 112 3.44 10.68 6.88
N ALA A 113 2.28 10.09 6.61
CA ALA A 113 1.66 9.13 7.52
C ALA A 113 2.53 7.86 7.72
N LEU A 114 3.20 7.35 6.68
CA LEU A 114 4.10 6.19 6.79
C LEU A 114 5.36 6.51 7.59
N ARG A 115 5.86 7.74 7.51
CA ARG A 115 7.07 8.18 8.23
C ARG A 115 6.80 8.58 9.67
N THR A 116 5.55 8.88 10.00
CA THR A 116 5.14 9.20 11.36
C THR A 116 4.74 7.90 12.04
N GLU A 117 5.45 7.50 13.10
CA GLU A 117 5.01 6.34 13.87
C GLU A 117 3.58 6.61 14.37
N PRO A 118 2.61 5.71 14.14
CA PRO A 118 1.32 5.83 14.80
C PRO A 118 1.60 5.77 16.31
N GLU A 119 1.33 6.87 17.02
CA GLU A 119 1.35 6.89 18.48
C GLU A 119 0.62 5.64 18.96
N THR A 120 1.33 4.84 19.76
CA THR A 120 0.72 3.74 20.50
C THR A 120 -0.32 4.34 21.42
N ALA A 121 -1.59 4.30 21.00
CA ALA A 121 -2.73 4.48 21.88
C ALA A 121 -2.97 3.21 22.71
#